data_AF-A0A2W4MYJ4-F1
#
_entry.id   AF-A0A2W4MYJ4-F1
#
_cell.length_a   1.000
_cell.length_b   1.000
_cell.length_c   1.000
_cell.angle_alpha   90.00
_cell.angle_beta   90.00
_cell.angle_gamma   90.00
#
_symmetry.space_group_name_H-M   'P 1'
#
loop_
_entity.id
_entity.type
_entity.pdbx_description
1 polymer ?
#
loop_
_entity_poly.entity_id
_entity_poly.type
_entity_poly.pdbx_seq_one_letter_code
_entity_poly.pdbx_strand_id
1 'polypeptide(L)'
;MAGVAAIIGGITAIVLTMPFAIAYHTAYPGFDVPPYWISAAGAALRPVISFAAPSVVYDVYGRVFDLVYLLFLPATFALHRLHRGATSTIERAGFVTLAVGLLVTFVGVAGDYWADGALFVMSVLGLLTIGVGAVVYGVAMLQRAVLPGWLGWLLIGCLPGAFIVTWIIGHIPSGPTVPFAAFFLALGYVLVFRRDTLPTDEPAL
;
A
#
# COMPACT_ATOMS: atom_id res chain seq x y z
N MET A 1 17.61 -5.54 -3.88
CA MET A 1 17.07 -4.76 -2.75
C MET A 1 15.62 -4.30 -2.99
N ALA A 2 15.29 -3.59 -4.07
CA ALA A 2 13.93 -3.09 -4.31
C ALA A 2 12.81 -4.15 -4.26
N GLY A 3 12.97 -5.30 -4.93
CA GLY A 3 11.96 -6.36 -4.89
C GLY A 3 11.76 -6.98 -3.50
N VAL A 4 12.83 -7.11 -2.71
CA VAL A 4 12.76 -7.58 -1.32
C VAL A 4 12.04 -6.58 -0.44
N ALA A 5 12.33 -5.28 -0.58
CA ALA A 5 11.63 -4.23 0.15
C ALA A 5 10.12 -4.25 -0.17
N ALA A 6 9.74 -4.46 -1.43
CA ALA A 6 8.35 -4.59 -1.84
C ALA A 6 7.65 -5.81 -1.22
N ILE A 7 8.33 -6.96 -1.17
CA ILE A 7 7.83 -8.19 -0.52
C ILE A 7 7.62 -7.94 0.97
N ILE A 8 8.62 -7.40 1.67
CA ILE A 8 8.55 -7.12 3.10
C ILE A 8 7.43 -6.12 3.37
N GLY A 9 7.38 -4.99 2.66
CA GLY A 9 6.32 -3.99 2.82
C GLY A 9 4.93 -4.56 2.56
N GLY A 10 4.78 -5.38 1.52
CA GLY A 10 3.51 -5.99 1.14
C GLY A 10 3.01 -6.99 2.19
N ILE A 11 3.89 -7.89 2.65
CA ILE A 11 3.57 -8.84 3.72
C ILE A 11 3.24 -8.10 5.02
N THR A 12 4.07 -7.13 5.41
CA THR A 12 3.86 -6.34 6.63
C THR A 12 2.51 -5.64 6.60
N ALA A 13 2.16 -4.97 5.50
CA ALA A 13 0.88 -4.32 5.36
C ALA A 13 -0.29 -5.31 5.50
N ILE A 14 -0.27 -6.40 4.73
CA ILE A 14 -1.35 -7.41 4.74
C ILE A 14 -1.52 -8.03 6.14
N VAL A 15 -0.43 -8.44 6.77
CA VAL A 15 -0.45 -9.09 8.08
C VAL A 15 -0.91 -8.13 9.17
N LEU A 16 -0.47 -6.86 9.12
CA LEU A 16 -0.80 -5.88 10.15
C LEU A 16 -2.19 -5.26 9.96
N THR A 17 -2.79 -5.29 8.77
CA THR A 17 -4.09 -4.63 8.53
C THR A 17 -5.18 -5.06 9.51
N MET A 18 -5.36 -6.36 9.72
CA MET A 18 -6.40 -6.88 10.62
C MET A 18 -6.17 -6.52 12.09
N PRO A 19 -5.02 -6.84 12.72
CA PRO A 19 -4.81 -6.51 14.13
C PRO A 19 -4.81 -4.99 14.37
N PHE A 20 -4.35 -4.20 13.40
CA PHE A 20 -4.38 -2.74 13.48
C PHE A 20 -5.82 -2.18 13.50
N ALA A 21 -6.68 -2.67 12.60
CA ALA A 21 -8.08 -2.29 12.58
C ALA A 21 -8.83 -2.75 13.85
N ILE A 22 -8.53 -3.94 14.39
CA ILE A 22 -9.09 -4.39 15.67
C ILE A 22 -8.64 -3.48 16.82
N ALA A 23 -7.35 -3.12 16.85
CA ALA A 23 -6.81 -2.23 17.87
C ALA A 23 -7.52 -0.86 17.85
N TYR A 24 -7.78 -0.29 16.67
CA TYR A 24 -8.56 0.94 16.51
C TYR A 24 -9.96 0.84 17.14
N HIS A 25 -10.76 -0.15 16.73
CA HIS A 25 -12.13 -0.34 17.22
C HIS A 25 -12.19 -0.68 18.71
N THR A 26 -11.11 -1.22 19.27
CA THR A 26 -10.97 -1.47 20.71
C THR A 26 -10.57 -0.21 21.48
N ALA A 27 -9.72 0.65 20.89
CA ALA A 27 -9.25 1.89 21.49
C ALA A 27 -10.30 3.00 21.50
N TYR A 28 -11.15 3.07 20.48
CA TYR A 28 -12.13 4.14 20.29
C TYR A 28 -13.56 3.60 20.13
N PRO A 29 -14.13 2.95 21.16
CA PRO A 29 -15.48 2.42 21.08
C PRO A 29 -16.51 3.54 20.83
N GLY A 30 -17.37 3.33 19.83
CA GLY A 30 -18.46 4.25 19.49
C GLY A 30 -18.07 5.41 18.56
N PHE A 31 -16.80 5.51 18.15
CA PHE A 31 -16.39 6.48 17.13
C PHE A 31 -16.90 6.07 15.73
N ASP A 32 -16.77 4.78 15.39
CA ASP A 32 -17.28 4.18 14.16
C ASP A 32 -18.06 2.89 14.45
N VAL A 33 -18.80 2.40 13.44
CA VAL A 33 -19.45 1.09 13.50
C VAL A 33 -18.41 0.01 13.20
N PRO A 34 -18.12 -0.91 14.14
CA PRO A 34 -17.14 -1.96 13.91
C PRO A 34 -17.64 -2.95 12.85
N PRO A 35 -16.79 -3.33 11.88
CA PRO A 35 -17.12 -4.41 10.96
C PRO A 35 -17.48 -5.72 11.66
N TYR A 36 -18.35 -6.52 11.04
CA TYR A 36 -18.87 -7.77 11.63
C TYR A 36 -17.78 -8.79 12.02
N TRP A 37 -16.61 -8.73 11.38
CA TRP A 37 -15.51 -9.66 11.61
C TRP A 37 -14.64 -9.28 12.82
N ILE A 38 -14.73 -8.06 13.36
CA ILE A 38 -13.88 -7.58 14.46
C ILE A 38 -14.01 -8.47 15.70
N SER A 39 -15.24 -8.85 16.07
CA SER A 39 -15.50 -9.68 17.27
C SER A 39 -14.94 -11.09 17.12
N ALA A 40 -15.20 -11.73 15.97
CA ALA A 40 -14.72 -13.08 15.67
C ALA A 40 -13.20 -13.14 15.56
N ALA A 41 -12.58 -12.22 14.83
CA ALA A 41 -11.13 -12.16 14.65
C ALA A 41 -10.39 -11.70 15.91
N GLY A 42 -10.99 -10.80 16.70
CA GLY A 42 -10.39 -10.28 17.93
C GLY A 42 -10.12 -11.38 18.96
N ALA A 43 -11.00 -12.38 19.06
CA ALA A 43 -10.77 -13.52 19.94
C ALA A 43 -9.54 -14.34 19.52
N ALA A 44 -9.39 -14.60 18.22
CA ALA A 44 -8.26 -15.37 17.67
C ALA A 44 -6.95 -14.59 17.73
N LEU A 45 -7.00 -13.27 17.53
CA LEU A 45 -5.82 -12.39 17.52
C LEU A 45 -5.49 -11.79 18.89
N ARG A 46 -6.17 -12.22 19.96
CA ARG A 46 -5.99 -11.68 21.32
C ARG A 46 -4.52 -11.50 21.73
N PRO A 47 -3.61 -12.49 21.56
CA PRO A 47 -2.22 -12.34 21.99
C PRO A 47 -1.49 -11.17 21.33
N VAL A 48 -1.84 -10.83 20.09
CA VAL A 48 -1.20 -9.74 19.35
C VAL A 48 -1.90 -8.41 19.55
N ILE A 49 -3.14 -8.35 20.06
CA ILE A 49 -3.86 -7.10 20.30
C ILE A 49 -4.00 -6.72 21.79
N SER A 50 -3.58 -7.58 22.73
CA SER A 50 -3.77 -7.36 24.17
C SER A 50 -2.47 -7.27 24.98
N PHE A 51 -1.36 -6.88 24.35
CA PHE A 51 -0.05 -6.77 25.01
C PHE A 51 0.13 -5.45 25.79
N ALA A 52 -0.74 -4.46 25.58
CA ALA A 52 -0.74 -3.17 26.27
C ALA A 52 -2.18 -2.61 26.33
N ALA A 53 -2.33 -1.39 26.85
CA ALA A 53 -3.60 -0.67 26.77
C ALA A 53 -4.03 -0.48 25.29
N PRO A 54 -5.34 -0.53 24.97
CA PRO A 54 -5.80 -0.50 23.58
C PRO A 54 -5.26 0.65 22.71
N SER A 55 -5.21 1.88 23.25
CA SER A 55 -4.64 3.03 22.56
C SER A 55 -3.14 2.86 22.27
N VAL A 56 -2.38 2.31 23.21
CA VAL A 56 -0.94 2.04 23.02
C VAL A 56 -0.73 0.96 21.96
N VAL A 57 -1.55 -0.09 21.94
CA VAL A 57 -1.49 -1.13 20.91
C VAL A 57 -1.77 -0.53 19.53
N TYR A 58 -2.81 0.31 19.44
CA TYR A 58 -3.18 1.03 18.22
C TYR A 58 -2.03 1.91 17.70
N ASP A 59 -1.42 2.72 18.57
CA ASP A 59 -0.29 3.58 18.22
C ASP A 59 0.93 2.78 17.75
N VAL A 60 1.25 1.68 18.44
CA VAL A 60 2.36 0.79 18.05
C VAL A 60 2.13 0.26 16.64
N TYR A 61 0.91 -0.20 16.34
CA TYR A 61 0.60 -0.66 14.99
C TYR A 61 0.73 0.45 13.96
N GLY A 62 0.23 1.66 14.23
CA GLY A 62 0.35 2.78 13.30
C GLY A 62 1.79 3.19 13.01
N ARG A 63 2.64 3.24 14.04
CA ARG A 63 4.06 3.56 13.89
C ARG A 63 4.82 2.52 13.08
N VAL A 64 4.51 1.24 13.24
CA VAL A 64 5.12 0.16 12.44
C VAL A 64 4.56 0.17 11.01
N PHE A 65 3.25 0.39 10.87
CA PHE A 65 2.57 0.42 9.58
C PHE A 65 3.04 1.59 8.70
N ASP A 66 3.41 2.72 9.29
CA ASP A 66 3.98 3.88 8.61
C ASP A 66 5.17 3.52 7.70
N LEU A 67 6.04 2.60 8.16
CA LEU A 67 7.22 2.15 7.41
C LEU A 67 6.88 1.44 6.09
N VAL A 68 5.65 0.92 5.95
CA VAL A 68 5.18 0.28 4.70
C VAL A 68 5.32 1.22 3.51
N TYR A 69 4.97 2.49 3.66
CA TYR A 69 5.01 3.46 2.56
C TYR A 69 6.45 3.72 2.07
N LEU A 70 7.42 3.72 2.99
CA LEU A 70 8.83 3.82 2.63
C LEU A 70 9.34 2.53 1.97
N LEU A 71 8.87 1.35 2.38
CA LEU A 71 9.27 0.08 1.78
C LEU A 71 8.76 -0.07 0.33
N PHE A 72 7.67 0.59 -0.03
CA PHE A 72 7.15 0.63 -1.39
C PHE A 72 7.95 1.54 -2.33
N LEU A 73 8.58 2.60 -1.82
CA LEU A 73 9.32 3.56 -2.65
C LEU A 73 10.41 2.89 -3.52
N PRO A 74 11.34 2.08 -2.98
CA PRO A 74 12.36 1.41 -3.79
C PRO A 74 11.78 0.60 -4.95
N ALA A 75 10.63 -0.04 -4.75
CA ALA A 75 9.95 -0.83 -5.77
C ALA A 75 9.37 0.07 -6.88
N THR A 76 8.78 1.22 -6.51
CA THR A 76 8.33 2.24 -7.47
C THR A 76 9.47 2.77 -8.32
N PHE A 77 10.63 3.07 -7.72
CA PHE A 77 11.83 3.48 -8.47
C PHE A 77 12.36 2.34 -9.36
N ALA A 78 12.37 1.10 -8.87
CA ALA A 78 12.79 -0.04 -9.66
C ALA A 78 11.89 -0.27 -10.88
N LEU A 79 10.57 -0.16 -10.69
CA LEU A 79 9.59 -0.20 -11.77
C LEU A 79 9.86 0.89 -12.80
N HIS A 80 10.12 2.12 -12.37
CA HIS A 80 10.47 3.20 -13.30
C HIS A 80 11.75 2.92 -14.08
N ARG A 81 12.74 2.28 -13.45
CA ARG A 81 13.98 1.86 -14.12
C ARG A 81 13.82 0.69 -15.08
N LEU A 82 12.69 -0.02 -15.09
CA LEU A 82 12.43 -1.06 -16.11
C LEU A 82 12.18 -0.46 -17.49
N HIS A 83 11.85 0.84 -17.57
CA HIS A 83 11.63 1.50 -18.84
C HIS A 83 12.94 1.61 -19.62
N ARG A 84 12.87 1.21 -20.89
CA ARG A 84 13.91 1.46 -21.88
C ARG A 84 13.41 2.50 -22.89
N GLY A 85 14.25 3.49 -23.21
CA GLY A 85 13.91 4.61 -24.09
C GLY A 85 13.39 5.87 -23.37
N ALA A 86 12.89 6.83 -24.14
CA ALA A 86 12.42 8.11 -23.61
C ALA A 86 11.16 7.94 -22.75
N THR A 87 11.18 8.49 -21.54
CA THR A 87 10.02 8.55 -20.64
C THR A 87 8.94 9.43 -21.22
N SER A 88 7.72 8.90 -21.37
CA SER A 88 6.57 9.68 -21.81
C SER A 88 6.04 10.60 -20.69
N THR A 89 5.29 11.66 -21.05
CA THR A 89 4.71 12.58 -20.06
C THR A 89 3.77 11.86 -19.09
N ILE A 90 2.94 10.93 -19.58
CA ILE A 90 2.00 10.16 -18.74
C ILE A 90 2.75 9.22 -17.78
N GLU A 91 3.82 8.58 -18.25
CA GLU A 91 4.69 7.73 -17.44
C GLU A 91 5.34 8.53 -16.31
N ARG A 92 5.94 9.68 -16.64
CA ARG A 92 6.55 10.58 -15.66
C ARG A 92 5.52 11.10 -14.65
N ALA A 93 4.36 11.53 -15.12
CA ALA A 93 3.29 12.03 -14.26
C ALA A 93 2.80 10.95 -13.30
N GLY A 94 2.52 9.74 -13.79
CA GLY A 94 2.11 8.60 -12.96
C GLY A 94 3.17 8.23 -11.91
N PHE A 95 4.43 8.10 -12.34
CA PHE A 95 5.55 7.80 -11.44
C PHE A 95 5.73 8.86 -10.34
N VAL A 96 5.80 10.14 -10.71
CA VAL A 96 5.96 11.25 -9.75
C VAL A 96 4.78 11.30 -8.80
N THR A 97 3.55 11.18 -9.30
CA THR A 97 2.34 11.20 -8.47
C THR A 97 2.34 10.05 -7.48
N LEU A 98 2.68 8.84 -7.91
CA LEU A 98 2.77 7.66 -7.03
C LEU A 98 3.86 7.85 -5.95
N ALA A 99 5.06 8.29 -6.33
CA ALA A 99 6.16 8.50 -5.39
C ALA A 99 5.87 9.62 -4.39
N VAL A 100 5.32 10.75 -4.83
CA VAL A 100 4.88 11.84 -3.95
C VAL A 100 3.75 11.38 -3.04
N GLY A 101 2.77 10.64 -3.55
CA GLY A 101 1.70 10.07 -2.74
C GLY A 101 2.22 9.19 -1.61
N LEU A 102 3.21 8.32 -1.89
CA LEU A 102 3.86 7.48 -0.87
C LEU A 102 4.54 8.33 0.21
N LEU A 103 5.27 9.38 -0.17
CA LEU A 103 5.94 10.28 0.78
C LEU A 103 4.95 11.11 1.60
N VAL A 104 3.90 11.65 0.97
CA VAL A 104 2.85 12.41 1.66
C VAL A 104 2.08 11.52 2.63
N THR A 105 1.80 10.27 2.23
CA THR A 105 1.13 9.31 3.12
C THR A 105 2.02 8.96 4.31
N PHE A 106 3.31 8.68 4.09
CA PHE A 106 4.28 8.48 5.18
C PHE A 106 4.30 9.66 6.16
N VAL A 107 4.44 10.90 5.66
CA VAL A 107 4.43 12.08 6.54
C VAL A 107 3.09 12.24 7.27
N GLY A 108 1.97 11.98 6.60
CA GLY A 108 0.64 12.06 7.17
C GLY A 108 0.39 11.04 8.28
N VAL A 109 0.72 9.77 8.02
CA VAL A 109 0.64 8.68 9.00
C VAL A 109 1.63 8.91 10.14
N ALA A 110 2.82 9.43 9.85
CA ALA A 110 3.77 9.81 10.89
C ALA A 110 3.17 10.86 11.83
N GLY A 111 2.56 11.92 11.28
CA GLY A 111 1.91 12.94 12.11
C GLY A 111 0.66 12.44 12.84
N ASP A 112 0.00 11.41 12.34
CA ASP A 112 -1.14 10.76 13.01
C ASP A 112 -0.68 10.00 14.26
N TYR A 113 0.38 9.18 14.16
CA TYR A 113 0.78 8.25 15.22
C TYR A 113 1.98 8.67 16.07
N TRP A 114 2.76 9.67 15.62
CA TRP A 114 3.89 10.23 16.37
C TRP A 114 3.62 11.65 16.88
N ALA A 115 2.56 12.31 16.41
CA ALA A 115 2.20 13.67 16.77
C ALA A 115 0.69 13.83 17.05
N ASP A 116 0.10 12.86 17.74
CA ASP A 116 -1.26 12.92 18.30
C ASP A 116 -2.36 13.34 17.30
N GLY A 117 -2.37 12.74 16.10
CA GLY A 117 -3.41 12.98 15.11
C GLY A 117 -3.23 14.21 14.21
N ALA A 118 -2.10 14.93 14.34
CA ALA A 118 -1.92 16.26 13.72
C ALA A 118 -2.06 16.26 12.19
N LEU A 119 -1.77 15.14 11.51
CA LEU A 119 -1.69 15.07 10.05
C LEU A 119 -2.60 13.99 9.43
N PHE A 120 -3.68 13.58 10.12
CA PHE A 120 -4.62 12.59 9.57
C PHE A 120 -5.17 12.97 8.18
N VAL A 121 -5.58 14.22 7.98
CA VAL A 121 -6.10 14.67 6.66
C VAL A 121 -5.02 14.53 5.57
N MET A 122 -3.75 14.75 5.92
CA MET A 122 -2.63 14.60 4.99
C MET A 122 -2.42 13.12 4.61
N SER A 123 -2.64 12.17 5.54
CA SER A 123 -2.55 10.74 5.23
C SER A 123 -3.64 10.32 4.22
N VAL A 124 -4.86 10.83 4.39
CA VAL A 124 -5.98 10.60 3.46
C VAL A 124 -5.70 11.16 2.07
N LEU A 125 -5.23 12.42 1.98
CA LEU A 125 -4.85 13.03 0.71
C LEU A 125 -3.68 12.30 0.05
N GLY A 126 -2.71 11.84 0.84
CA GLY A 126 -1.61 10.99 0.40
C GLY A 126 -2.11 9.69 -0.25
N LEU A 127 -3.00 8.96 0.43
CA LEU A 127 -3.59 7.70 -0.07
C LEU A 127 -4.35 7.90 -1.38
N LEU A 128 -5.13 8.98 -1.51
CA LEU A 128 -5.79 9.33 -2.77
C LEU A 128 -4.76 9.63 -3.87
N THR A 129 -3.68 10.33 -3.53
CA THR A 129 -2.59 10.63 -4.47
C THR A 129 -1.88 9.35 -4.94
N ILE A 130 -1.62 8.38 -4.03
CA ILE A 130 -1.11 7.05 -4.39
C ILE A 130 -2.07 6.39 -5.39
N GLY A 131 -3.37 6.39 -5.12
CA GLY A 131 -4.36 5.76 -5.99
C GLY A 131 -4.43 6.38 -7.39
N VAL A 132 -4.40 7.72 -7.51
CA VAL A 132 -4.32 8.40 -8.80
C VAL A 132 -3.02 8.06 -9.52
N GLY A 133 -1.89 8.13 -8.82
CA GLY A 133 -0.58 7.76 -9.36
C GLY A 133 -0.54 6.33 -9.87
N ALA A 134 -1.11 5.39 -9.11
CA ALA A 134 -1.21 3.98 -9.49
C ALA A 134 -2.02 3.80 -10.79
N VAL A 135 -3.18 4.43 -10.93
CA VAL A 135 -3.98 4.33 -12.16
C VAL A 135 -3.23 4.89 -13.36
N VAL A 136 -2.73 6.13 -13.26
CA VAL A 136 -2.02 6.79 -14.36
C VAL A 136 -0.77 6.00 -14.75
N TYR A 137 -0.03 5.52 -13.77
CA TYR A 137 1.20 4.79 -14.00
C TYR A 137 0.93 3.39 -14.56
N GLY A 138 -0.07 2.67 -14.04
CA GLY A 138 -0.48 1.37 -14.56
C GLY A 138 -0.94 1.42 -16.01
N VAL A 139 -1.69 2.46 -16.41
CA VAL A 139 -2.05 2.70 -17.82
C VAL A 139 -0.79 2.88 -18.67
N ALA A 140 0.18 3.67 -18.23
CA ALA A 140 1.44 3.84 -18.94
C ALA A 140 2.24 2.53 -19.06
N MET A 141 2.25 1.69 -18.00
CA MET A 141 2.92 0.38 -18.02
C MET A 141 2.32 -0.56 -19.04
N LEU A 142 0.98 -0.56 -19.15
CA LEU A 142 0.24 -1.38 -20.13
C LEU A 142 0.49 -0.91 -21.56
N GLN A 143 0.43 0.41 -21.80
CA GLN A 143 0.64 0.99 -23.13
C GLN A 143 2.03 0.68 -23.71
N ARG A 144 3.04 0.56 -22.84
CA ARG A 144 4.42 0.29 -23.23
C ARG A 144 4.85 -1.16 -23.02
N ALA A 145 3.94 -2.03 -22.60
CA ALA A 145 4.23 -3.43 -22.28
C ALA A 145 5.47 -3.61 -21.38
N VAL A 146 5.63 -2.77 -20.34
CA VAL A 146 6.80 -2.81 -19.43
C VAL A 146 6.64 -3.90 -18.36
N LEU A 147 5.38 -4.22 -18.02
CA LEU A 147 5.02 -5.27 -17.09
C LEU A 147 4.12 -6.29 -17.78
N PRO A 148 4.05 -7.53 -17.25
CA PRO A 148 2.96 -8.44 -17.55
C PRO A 148 1.60 -7.74 -17.36
N GLY A 149 0.68 -7.94 -18.30
CA GLY A 149 -0.59 -7.21 -18.32
C GLY A 149 -1.38 -7.31 -17.01
N TRP A 150 -1.35 -8.46 -16.34
CA TRP A 150 -2.02 -8.64 -15.05
C TRP A 150 -1.45 -7.74 -13.94
N LEU A 151 -0.14 -7.44 -13.93
CA LEU A 151 0.45 -6.51 -12.96
C LEU A 151 0.04 -5.07 -13.26
N GLY A 152 -0.03 -4.69 -14.54
CA GLY A 152 -0.53 -3.37 -14.94
C GLY A 152 -1.99 -3.18 -14.53
N TRP A 153 -2.84 -4.17 -14.76
CA TRP A 153 -4.24 -4.16 -14.31
C TRP A 153 -4.38 -4.17 -12.79
N LEU A 154 -3.53 -4.91 -12.07
CA LEU A 154 -3.51 -4.91 -10.60
C LEU A 154 -3.17 -3.51 -10.06
N LEU A 155 -2.21 -2.81 -10.68
CA LEU A 155 -1.87 -1.45 -10.30
C LEU A 155 -3.04 -0.47 -10.52
N ILE A 156 -3.72 -0.57 -11.67
CA ILE A 156 -4.92 0.23 -11.96
C ILE A 156 -6.04 -0.08 -10.96
N GLY A 157 -6.24 -1.35 -10.65
CA GLY A 157 -7.25 -1.83 -9.71
C GLY A 157 -7.02 -1.40 -8.26
N CYS A 158 -5.84 -0.87 -7.92
CA CYS A 158 -5.53 -0.46 -6.55
C CYS A 158 -6.47 0.65 -6.04
N LEU A 159 -6.80 1.65 -6.88
CA LEU A 159 -7.69 2.75 -6.47
C LEU A 159 -9.12 2.27 -6.14
N PRO A 160 -9.86 1.60 -7.05
CA PRO A 160 -11.19 1.07 -6.71
C PRO A 160 -11.11 0.02 -5.59
N GLY A 161 -10.06 -0.82 -5.60
CA GLY A 161 -9.81 -1.77 -4.52
C GLY A 161 -9.65 -1.09 -3.17
N ALA A 162 -9.02 0.08 -3.11
CA ALA A 162 -8.77 0.77 -1.84
C ALA A 162 -10.09 1.19 -1.19
N PHE A 163 -11.05 1.69 -1.98
CA PHE A 163 -12.39 1.97 -1.48
C PHE A 163 -13.10 0.72 -0.99
N ILE A 164 -13.12 -0.35 -1.80
CA ILE A 164 -13.80 -1.60 -1.45
C ILE A 164 -13.22 -2.20 -0.16
N VAL A 165 -11.89 -2.27 -0.05
CA VAL A 165 -11.23 -2.86 1.12
C VAL A 165 -11.36 -1.95 2.34
N THR A 166 -11.40 -0.62 2.19
CA THR A 166 -11.70 0.29 3.29
C THR A 166 -13.09 0.01 3.88
N TRP A 167 -14.10 -0.24 3.04
CA TRP A 167 -15.44 -0.61 3.50
C TRP A 167 -15.46 -1.94 4.27
N ILE A 168 -14.65 -2.90 3.86
CA ILE A 168 -14.56 -4.21 4.53
C ILE A 168 -13.80 -4.07 5.85
N ILE A 169 -12.65 -3.40 5.84
CA ILE A 169 -11.72 -3.32 6.98
C ILE A 169 -12.17 -2.27 8.00
N GLY A 170 -12.89 -1.23 7.58
CA GLY A 170 -13.40 -0.19 8.47
C GLY A 170 -12.32 0.57 9.23
N HIS A 171 -11.16 0.78 8.60
CA HIS A 171 -10.03 1.47 9.22
C HIS A 171 -9.11 2.11 8.18
N ILE A 172 -8.71 3.36 8.42
CA ILE A 172 -7.73 4.12 7.67
C ILE A 172 -6.53 4.35 8.60
N PRO A 173 -5.28 4.09 8.17
CA PRO A 173 -4.89 3.93 6.77
C PRO A 173 -4.78 2.46 6.29
N SER A 174 -4.99 1.47 7.17
CA SER A 174 -4.63 0.08 6.84
C SER A 174 -5.53 -0.60 5.80
N GLY A 175 -6.83 -0.30 5.80
CA GLY A 175 -7.79 -0.81 4.81
C GLY A 175 -7.45 -0.41 3.36
N PRO A 176 -7.36 0.88 3.03
CA PRO A 176 -7.06 1.31 1.65
C PRO A 176 -5.66 0.90 1.19
N THR A 177 -4.74 0.55 2.10
CA THR A 177 -3.37 0.15 1.77
C THR A 177 -3.27 -1.29 1.22
N VAL A 178 -4.23 -2.17 1.52
CA VAL A 178 -4.18 -3.61 1.16
C VAL A 178 -4.02 -3.87 -0.36
N PRO A 179 -4.77 -3.22 -1.27
CA PRO A 179 -4.59 -3.46 -2.70
C PRO A 179 -3.20 -3.04 -3.19
N PHE A 180 -2.67 -1.93 -2.68
CA PHE A 180 -1.30 -1.51 -2.98
C PHE A 180 -0.29 -2.52 -2.44
N ALA A 181 -0.51 -3.04 -1.23
CA ALA A 181 0.32 -4.10 -0.67
C ALA A 181 0.33 -5.36 -1.54
N ALA A 182 -0.83 -5.78 -2.05
CA ALA A 182 -0.93 -6.89 -2.98
C ALA A 182 -0.15 -6.61 -4.28
N PHE A 183 -0.28 -5.41 -4.84
CA PHE A 183 0.51 -4.98 -6.00
C PHE A 183 2.02 -5.03 -5.72
N PHE A 184 2.49 -4.39 -4.65
CA PHE A 184 3.92 -4.32 -4.35
C PHE A 184 4.50 -5.68 -3.98
N LEU A 185 3.74 -6.55 -3.30
CA LEU A 185 4.12 -7.93 -3.06
C LEU A 185 4.30 -8.70 -4.39
N ALA A 186 3.32 -8.58 -5.29
CA ALA A 186 3.36 -9.24 -6.60
C ALA A 186 4.50 -8.70 -7.49
N LEU A 187 4.70 -7.38 -7.52
CA LEU A 187 5.82 -6.75 -8.20
C LEU A 187 7.15 -7.21 -7.60
N GLY A 188 7.26 -7.25 -6.28
CA GLY A 188 8.44 -7.73 -5.56
C GLY A 188 8.77 -9.18 -5.90
N TYR A 189 7.76 -10.04 -5.92
CA TYR A 189 7.89 -11.44 -6.35
C TYR A 189 8.43 -11.52 -7.78
N VAL A 190 7.89 -10.74 -8.72
CA VAL A 190 8.40 -10.70 -10.10
C VAL A 190 9.85 -10.19 -10.17
N LEU A 191 10.17 -9.11 -9.46
CA LEU A 191 11.51 -8.52 -9.43
C LEU A 191 12.57 -9.40 -8.77
N VAL A 192 12.19 -10.38 -7.95
CA VAL A 192 13.13 -11.28 -7.26
C VAL A 192 13.18 -12.65 -7.92
N PHE A 193 12.03 -13.25 -8.22
CA PHE A 193 11.93 -14.66 -8.59
C PHE A 193 11.49 -14.92 -10.04
N ARG A 194 10.92 -13.92 -10.72
CA ARG A 194 10.31 -14.10 -12.06
C ARG A 194 10.75 -13.02 -13.05
N ARG A 195 12.01 -12.59 -12.99
CA ARG A 195 12.54 -11.56 -13.90
C ARG A 195 12.48 -11.95 -15.37
N ASP A 196 12.56 -13.24 -15.64
CA ASP A 196 12.37 -13.89 -16.94
C ASP A 196 10.98 -13.66 -17.54
N THR A 197 9.98 -13.34 -16.73
CA THR A 197 8.61 -13.05 -17.19
C THR A 197 8.39 -11.59 -17.57
N LEU A 198 9.38 -10.72 -17.34
CA LEU A 198 9.31 -9.34 -17.82
C LEU A 198 9.46 -9.33 -19.35
N PRO A 199 8.65 -8.54 -20.07
CA PRO A 199 8.75 -8.44 -21.51
C PRO A 199 10.19 -8.15 -21.97
N THR A 200 10.71 -8.98 -22.87
CA THR A 200 12.02 -8.84 -23.49
C THR A 200 11.89 -8.23 -24.87
N ASP A 201 12.84 -7.38 -25.26
CA ASP A 201 12.91 -6.73 -26.58
C ASP A 201 13.31 -7.71 -27.71
N GLU A 202 12.99 -9.01 -27.64
CA GLU A 202 13.17 -9.85 -28.82
C GLU A 202 12.12 -9.45 -29.86
N PRO A 203 12.53 -8.91 -31.02
CA PRO A 203 11.58 -8.74 -32.11
C PRO A 203 10.99 -10.12 -32.40
N ALA A 204 9.67 -10.21 -32.49
CA ALA A 204 9.03 -11.40 -33.02
C ALA A 204 9.65 -11.68 -34.40
N LEU A 205 10.46 -12.74 -34.49
CA LEU A 205 11.06 -13.22 -35.72
C LEU A 205 9.99 -13.69 -36.69
#